data_AF-A0A4P6FFW4-F1
#
_entry.id   AF-A0A4P6FFW4-F1
#
_cell.length_a   1.000
_cell.length_b   1.000
_cell.length_c   1.000
_cell.angle_alpha   90.00
_cell.angle_beta   90.00
_cell.angle_gamma   90.00
#
_symmetry.space_group_name_H-M   'P 1'
#
loop_
_entity.id
_entity.type
_entity.pdbx_description
1 polymer ?
#
loop_
_entity_poly.entity_id
_entity_poly.type
_entity_poly.pdbx_seq_one_letter_code
_entity_poly.pdbx_strand_id
1 'polypeptide(L)' 'MTLTELSERIGVTLANLSILKTGKARAVRFTTLTAICEALDTTPGELFSYVASDDVTSDDLSARSDARVPRH' A
#
# COMPACT_ATOMS: atom_id res chain seq x y z
N MET A 1 -6.01 -5.11 -14.22
CA MET A 1 -7.02 -5.55 -13.25
C MET A 1 -7.73 -4.34 -12.66
N THR A 2 -9.05 -4.31 -12.69
CA THR A 2 -9.87 -3.28 -12.03
C THR A 2 -10.03 -3.57 -10.54
N LEU A 3 -10.42 -2.56 -9.73
CA LEU A 3 -10.64 -2.77 -8.29
C LEU A 3 -11.80 -3.74 -8.03
N THR A 4 -12.80 -3.74 -8.91
CA THR A 4 -13.93 -4.67 -8.89
C THR A 4 -13.48 -6.11 -9.14
N GLU A 5 -12.66 -6.34 -10.17
CA GLU A 5 -12.08 -7.66 -10.45
C GLU A 5 -11.24 -8.19 -9.26
N LEU A 6 -10.46 -7.32 -8.61
CA LEU A 6 -9.71 -7.71 -7.43
C LEU A 6 -10.66 -8.13 -6.30
N SER A 7 -11.67 -7.31 -6.02
CA SER A 7 -12.68 -7.53 -4.99
C SER A 7 -13.31 -8.92 -5.11
N GLU A 8 -13.70 -9.30 -6.32
CA GLU A 8 -14.26 -10.61 -6.64
C GLU A 8 -13.23 -11.73 -6.46
N ARG A 9 -11.99 -11.53 -6.94
CA ARG A 9 -10.94 -12.55 -6.87
C ARG A 9 -10.48 -12.88 -5.44
N ILE A 10 -10.38 -11.89 -4.56
CA ILE A 10 -9.90 -12.09 -3.18
C ILE A 10 -11.03 -12.25 -2.14
N GLY A 11 -12.30 -12.12 -2.56
CA GLY A 11 -13.46 -12.28 -1.68
C GLY A 11 -13.59 -11.17 -0.62
N VAL A 12 -13.20 -9.94 -0.97
CA VAL A 12 -13.25 -8.78 -0.05
C VAL A 12 -14.05 -7.67 -0.70
N THR A 13 -14.85 -6.93 0.08
CA THR A 13 -15.71 -5.87 -0.47
C THR A 13 -14.91 -4.74 -1.13
N LEU A 14 -15.51 -4.15 -2.15
CA LEU A 14 -14.97 -3.00 -2.87
C LEU A 14 -14.73 -1.80 -1.93
N ALA A 15 -15.56 -1.66 -0.88
CA ALA A 15 -15.39 -0.65 0.16
C ALA A 15 -14.08 -0.85 0.96
N ASN A 16 -13.76 -2.08 1.36
CA ASN A 16 -12.52 -2.39 2.07
C ASN A 16 -11.29 -2.09 1.21
N LEU A 17 -11.33 -2.50 -0.07
CA LEU A 17 -10.24 -2.23 -1.02
C LEU A 17 -10.08 -0.73 -1.31
N SER A 18 -11.17 0.02 -1.38
CA SER A 18 -11.14 1.48 -1.57
C SER A 18 -10.46 2.21 -0.40
N ILE A 19 -10.74 1.79 0.84
CA ILE A 19 -10.11 2.36 2.04
C ILE A 19 -8.61 2.03 2.09
N LEU A 20 -8.22 0.82 1.68
CA LEU A 20 -6.80 0.45 1.55
C LEU A 20 -6.10 1.30 0.47
N LYS A 21 -6.69 1.40 -0.72
CA LYS A 21 -6.14 2.17 -1.84
C LYS A 21 -5.92 3.65 -1.51
N THR A 22 -6.81 4.23 -0.71
CA THR A 22 -6.74 5.65 -0.33
C THR A 22 -5.85 5.93 0.88
N GLY A 23 -5.19 4.89 1.44
CA GLY A 23 -4.34 5.03 2.64
C GLY A 23 -5.11 5.37 3.92
N LYS A 24 -6.45 5.29 3.90
CA LYS A 24 -7.31 5.60 5.06
C LYS A 24 -7.49 4.42 6.00
N ALA A 25 -7.01 3.23 5.62
CA ALA A 25 -7.08 2.04 6.44
C ALA A 25 -6.23 2.20 7.71
N ARG A 26 -6.80 1.83 8.85
CA ARG A 26 -6.08 1.77 10.14
C ARG A 26 -5.45 0.41 10.42
N ALA A 27 -6.01 -0.63 9.81
CA ALA A 27 -5.55 -2.00 9.95
C ALA A 27 -5.94 -2.80 8.70
N VAL A 28 -5.20 -3.87 8.43
CA VAL A 28 -5.53 -4.88 7.42
C VAL A 28 -5.41 -6.26 8.05
N ARG A 29 -6.32 -7.17 7.71
CA ARG A 29 -6.18 -8.59 8.09
C ARG A 29 -5.06 -9.21 7.30
N PHE A 30 -4.24 -10.04 7.94
CA PHE A 30 -3.15 -10.72 7.25
C PHE A 30 -3.65 -11.57 6.07
N THR A 31 -4.78 -12.25 6.22
CA THR A 31 -5.42 -13.02 5.13
C THR A 31 -5.81 -12.16 3.92
N THR A 32 -6.23 -10.92 4.15
CA THR A 32 -6.52 -9.98 3.07
C THR A 32 -5.24 -9.49 2.41
N LEU A 33 -4.20 -9.20 3.20
CA LEU A 33 -2.90 -8.81 2.68
C LEU A 33 -2.29 -9.91 1.80
N THR A 34 -2.25 -11.16 2.27
CA THR A 34 -1.70 -12.28 1.50
C THR A 34 -2.48 -12.52 0.22
N ALA A 35 -3.81 -12.46 0.26
CA ALA A 35 -4.64 -12.62 -0.93
C ALA A 35 -4.40 -11.51 -1.97
N ILE A 36 -4.14 -10.28 -1.54
CA ILE A 36 -3.75 -9.18 -2.44
C ILE A 36 -2.38 -9.45 -3.07
N CYS A 37 -1.39 -9.84 -2.26
CA CYS A 37 -0.06 -10.21 -2.73
C CYS A 37 -0.11 -11.33 -3.77
N GLU A 38 -0.86 -12.40 -3.50
CA GLU A 38 -1.05 -13.52 -4.45
C GLU A 38 -1.79 -13.09 -5.73
N ALA A 39 -2.79 -12.22 -5.60
CA ALA A 39 -3.55 -11.75 -6.75
C ALA A 39 -2.74 -10.81 -7.65
N LEU A 40 -1.84 -10.02 -7.07
CA LEU A 40 -1.04 -9.02 -7.78
C LEU A 40 0.38 -9.48 -8.12
N ASP A 41 0.80 -10.64 -7.63
CA ASP A 41 2.19 -11.12 -7.69
C ASP A 41 3.18 -10.11 -7.08
N THR A 42 2.82 -9.58 -5.91
CA THR A 42 3.60 -8.56 -5.20
C THR A 42 3.95 -8.99 -3.78
N THR A 43 4.97 -8.34 -3.22
CA THR A 43 5.35 -8.58 -1.82
C THR A 43 4.78 -7.52 -0.87
N PRO A 44 4.64 -7.78 0.44
CA PRO A 44 4.18 -6.78 1.40
C PRO A 44 5.05 -5.51 1.44
N GLY A 45 6.35 -5.63 1.18
CA GLY A 45 7.28 -4.50 1.15
C GLY A 45 7.04 -3.56 -0.05
N GLU A 46 6.40 -4.05 -1.11
CA GLU A 46 6.00 -3.21 -2.25
C GLU A 46 4.66 -2.51 -2.00
N LEU A 47 3.84 -3.03 -1.07
CA LEU A 47 2.53 -2.47 -0.73
C LEU A 47 2.58 -1.47 0.43
N PHE A 48 3.53 -1.62 1.35
CA PHE A 48 3.64 -0.79 2.54
C PHE A 48 5.01 -0.14 2.67
N SER A 49 4.98 1.16 2.96
CA SER A 49 6.14 1.93 3.37
C SER A 49 5.90 2.49 4.77
N TYR A 50 6.90 2.36 5.65
CA TYR A 50 6.87 3.03 6.94
C TYR A 50 7.30 4.49 6.75
N VAL A 51 6.45 5.43 7.18
CA VAL A 51 6.76 6.87 7.21
C VAL A 51 6.82 7.27 8.68
N ALA A 52 7.98 7.79 9.12
CA ALA A 52 8.13 8.34 10.45
C ALA A 52 7.20 9.56 10.62
N SER A 53 6.65 9.75 11.82
CA SER A 53 5.52 10.65 12.09
C SER A 53 5.78 12.15 11.88
N ASP A 54 6.96 12.54 11.42
CA ASP A 54 7.34 13.93 11.13
C ASP A 54 7.20 14.32 9.64
N ASP A 55 6.92 13.37 8.75
CA ASP A 55 6.77 13.59 7.30
C ASP A 55 5.29 13.43 6.86
N VAL A 56 4.39 14.27 7.38
CA VAL A 56 3.03 14.44 6.79
C VAL A 56 3.08 15.59 5.78
N THR A 57 3.69 15.35 4.62
CA THR A 57 3.43 16.15 3.42
C THR A 57 2.55 15.33 2.49
N SER A 58 1.25 15.56 2.60
CA SER A 58 0.28 15.22 1.55
C SER A 58 0.74 15.90 0.25
N ASP A 59 0.83 15.13 -0.83
CA ASP A 59 1.29 15.54 -2.17
C ASP A 59 2.78 15.92 -2.29
N ASP A 60 3.61 14.96 -2.71
CA ASP A 60 4.59 15.12 -3.82
C ASP A 60 5.59 13.94 -3.84
N LEU A 61 5.32 12.91 -4.66
CA LEU A 61 6.32 11.93 -5.08
C LEU A 61 6.86 12.33 -6.45
N SER A 62 7.60 13.45 -6.53
CA SER A 62 8.34 13.78 -7.75
C SER A 62 9.69 14.48 -7.55
N ALA A 63 10.39 14.37 -6.40
CA ALA A 63 11.73 15.00 -6.33
C ALA A 63 12.76 14.52 -5.28
N ARG A 64 12.65 13.33 -4.68
CA ARG A 64 13.69 12.86 -3.73
C ARG A 64 14.75 11.95 -4.38
N SER A 65 15.55 12.52 -5.29
CA SER A 65 16.73 11.83 -5.88
C SER A 65 18.07 12.17 -5.21
N ASP A 66 18.11 12.83 -4.04
CA ASP A 66 19.39 13.31 -3.48
C ASP A 66 19.57 13.13 -1.96
N ALA A 67 19.06 12.02 -1.40
CA ALA A 67 19.42 11.63 -0.04
C ALA A 67 20.69 10.77 -0.04
N ARG A 68 21.84 11.46 -0.13
CA ARG A 68 23.18 10.90 0.11
C ARG A 68 23.24 10.33 1.53
N VAL A 69 23.28 9.01 1.65
CA VAL A 69 23.54 8.31 2.93
C VAL A 69 25.01 8.54 3.33
N PRO A 70 25.33 9.18 4.47
CA PRO A 70 26.70 9.21 4.96
C PRO A 70 27.01 7.86 5.59
N ARG A 71 27.98 7.13 5.00
CA ARG A 71 28.60 5.97 5.64
C ARG A 71 29.70 6.46 6.57
N HIS A 72 29.67 6.00 7.82
CA HIS A 72 30.82 6.05 8.73
C HIS A 72 31.84 4.98 8.35
#